data_AF-A0A926YSB7-F1
#
_entry.id   AF-A0A926YSB7-F1
#
_cell.length_a   1.000
_cell.length_b   1.000
_cell.length_c   1.000
_cell.angle_alpha   90.00
_cell.angle_beta   90.00
_cell.angle_gamma   90.00
#
_symmetry.space_group_name_H-M   'P 1'
#
loop_
_entity.id
_entity.type
_entity.pdbx_description
1 polymer ?
#
loop_
_entity_poly.entity_id
_entity_poly.type
_entity_poly.pdbx_seq_one_letter_code
_entity_poly.pdbx_strand_id
1 'polypeptide(L)'
;MSAFYLVCYDVVGDRRRNKIAHLLEGYGMRVQQSVFECVLTTDQLEFVQKRLLKILKSQEDQVRFYPLSAHCRRKVMILGTQPERQVDDAAFIV
;
A
#
# COMPACT_ATOMS: atom_id res chain seq x y z
N MET A 1 10.45 13.43 -7.02
CA MET A 1 9.53 12.80 -7.99
C MET A 1 8.71 11.76 -7.25
N SER A 2 7.41 11.69 -7.51
CA SER A 2 6.51 10.68 -6.93
C SER A 2 6.26 9.53 -7.91
N ALA A 3 6.04 8.34 -7.39
CA ALA A 3 5.70 7.15 -8.16
C ALA A 3 4.53 6.41 -7.50
N PHE A 4 3.73 5.73 -8.33
CA PHE A 4 2.61 4.93 -7.86
C PHE A 4 3.07 3.49 -7.59
N TYR A 5 2.70 2.96 -6.43
CA TYR A 5 3.03 1.61 -5.99
C TYR A 5 1.75 0.84 -5.62
N LEU A 6 1.63 -0.39 -6.14
CA LEU A 6 0.79 -1.40 -5.53
C LEU A 6 1.60 -2.10 -4.45
N VAL A 7 1.15 -1.98 -3.20
CA VAL A 7 1.80 -2.54 -2.03
C VAL A 7 0.99 -3.73 -1.53
N CYS A 8 1.57 -4.92 -1.58
CA CYS A 8 0.93 -6.14 -1.10
C CYS A 8 1.69 -6.68 0.11
N TYR A 9 0.98 -7.21 1.10
CA TYR A 9 1.62 -7.87 2.23
C TYR A 9 1.00 -9.21 2.58
N ASP A 10 1.83 -10.10 3.12
CA ASP A 10 1.43 -11.34 3.73
C ASP A 10 2.05 -11.38 5.14
N VAL A 11 1.20 -11.35 6.17
CA VAL A 11 1.61 -11.10 7.55
C VAL A 11 0.76 -11.96 8.47
N VAL A 12 1.42 -12.89 9.16
CA VAL A 12 0.77 -13.89 10.02
C VAL A 12 0.16 -13.22 11.26
N GLY A 13 0.92 -12.33 11.91
CA GLY A 13 0.51 -11.73 13.17
C GLY A 13 -0.49 -10.58 13.02
N ASP A 14 -1.71 -10.75 13.53
CA ASP A 14 -2.79 -9.74 13.50
C ASP A 14 -2.35 -8.35 13.98
N ARG A 15 -1.61 -8.29 15.10
CA ARG A 15 -1.12 -7.03 15.65
C ARG A 15 -0.13 -6.33 14.71
N ARG A 16 0.74 -7.08 14.03
CA ARG A 16 1.69 -6.52 13.05
C ARG A 16 0.97 -6.11 11.78
N ARG A 17 0.02 -6.93 11.31
CA ARG A 17 -0.83 -6.63 10.16
C ARG A 17 -1.60 -5.32 10.35
N ASN A 18 -2.19 -5.10 11.52
CA ASN A 18 -2.88 -3.84 11.84
C ASN A 18 -1.93 -2.65 11.88
N LYS A 19 -0.72 -2.79 12.43
CA LYS A 19 0.30 -1.73 12.41
C LYS A 19 0.74 -1.39 10.98
N ILE A 20 0.90 -2.39 10.13
CA ILE A 20 1.27 -2.21 8.71
C ILE A 20 0.15 -1.50 7.96
N ALA A 21 -1.10 -1.94 8.12
CA ALA A 21 -2.25 -1.29 7.51
C ALA A 21 -2.35 0.18 7.93
N HIS A 22 -2.26 0.47 9.23
CA HIS A 22 -2.31 1.84 9.74
C HIS A 22 -1.16 2.72 9.24
N LEU A 23 0.05 2.15 9.10
CA LEU A 23 1.16 2.85 8.48
C LEU A 23 0.86 3.20 7.02
N LEU A 24 0.34 2.26 6.23
CA LEU A 24 0.09 2.43 4.80
C LEU A 24 -1.13 3.32 4.50
N GLU A 25 -2.11 3.38 5.40
CA GLU A 25 -3.27 4.30 5.33
C GLU A 25 -2.84 5.78 5.30
N GLY A 26 -1.65 6.12 5.82
CA GLY A 26 -1.10 7.47 5.73
C GLY A 26 -0.49 7.84 4.36
N TYR A 27 -0.37 6.90 3.43
CA TYR A 27 0.30 7.12 2.13
C TYR A 27 -0.51 6.63 0.92
N GLY A 28 -1.69 6.07 1.14
CA GLY A 28 -2.44 5.43 0.08
C GLY A 28 -3.75 4.85 0.55
N MET A 29 -4.45 4.21 -0.39
CA MET A 29 -5.75 3.62 -0.17
C MET A 29 -5.67 2.10 -0.04
N ARG A 30 -6.39 1.56 0.93
CA ARG A 30 -6.51 0.12 1.11
C ARG A 30 -7.56 -0.44 0.15
N VAL A 31 -7.11 -1.14 -0.88
CA VAL A 31 -7.99 -1.68 -1.95
C VAL A 31 -8.38 -3.14 -1.74
N GLN A 32 -7.63 -3.89 -0.92
CA GLN A 32 -8.01 -5.21 -0.41
C GLN A 32 -7.55 -5.37 1.04
N GLN A 33 -7.93 -6.47 1.70
CA GLN A 33 -7.52 -6.74 3.09
C GLN A 33 -6.00 -6.64 3.28
N SER A 34 -5.20 -7.03 2.28
CA SER A 34 -3.73 -6.97 2.36
C SER A 34 -3.06 -6.27 1.19
N VAL A 35 -3.78 -5.35 0.52
CA VAL A 35 -3.28 -4.62 -0.65
C VAL A 35 -3.64 -3.14 -0.55
N PHE A 36 -2.66 -2.30 -0.87
CA PHE A 36 -2.73 -0.84 -0.87
C PHE A 36 -2.27 -0.26 -2.21
N GLU A 37 -2.91 0.82 -2.64
CA GLU A 37 -2.45 1.69 -3.71
C GLU A 37 -1.86 2.96 -3.10
N CYS A 38 -0.55 3.18 -3.23
CA CYS A 38 0.15 4.32 -2.64
C CYS A 38 0.83 5.19 -3.70
N VAL A 39 0.84 6.51 -3.48
CA VAL A 39 1.69 7.43 -4.24
C VAL A 39 2.78 7.93 -3.30
N LEU A 40 4.02 7.58 -3.61
CA LEU A 40 5.17 7.81 -2.73
C LEU A 40 6.22 8.62 -3.45
N THR A 41 6.77 9.64 -2.78
CA THR A 41 8.08 10.21 -3.15
C THR A 41 9.20 9.24 -2.77
N THR A 42 10.41 9.44 -3.31
CA THR A 42 11.59 8.64 -2.94
C THR A 42 11.82 8.64 -1.42
N ASP A 43 11.74 9.80 -0.77
CA ASP A 43 11.97 9.93 0.68
C ASP A 43 10.87 9.23 1.48
N GLN A 44 9.62 9.31 1.03
CA GLN A 44 8.49 8.60 1.65
C GLN A 44 8.66 7.09 1.50
N LEU A 45 9.09 6.60 0.33
CA LEU A 45 9.35 5.18 0.09
C LEU A 45 10.41 4.66 1.06
N GLU A 46 11.55 5.36 1.18
CA GLU A 46 12.60 4.98 2.13
C GLU A 46 12.11 4.99 3.57
N PHE A 47 11.33 6.00 3.96
CA PHE A 47 10.77 6.11 5.30
C PHE A 47 9.82 4.93 5.60
N VAL A 48 8.91 4.63 4.68
CA VAL A 48 7.95 3.52 4.81
C VAL A 48 8.71 2.19 4.92
N GLN A 49 9.70 1.95 4.05
CA GLN A 49 10.52 0.74 4.12
C GLN A 49 11.24 0.59 5.48
N LYS A 50 11.89 1.66 5.97
CA LYS A 50 12.54 1.67 7.29
C LYS A 50 11.56 1.40 8.43
N ARG A 51 10.33 1.90 8.36
CA ARG A 51 9.28 1.65 9.35
C ARG A 51 8.77 0.22 9.28
N LEU A 52 8.53 -0.32 8.09
CA LEU A 52 8.09 -1.70 7.88
C LEU A 52 9.12 -2.70 8.41
N LEU A 53 10.41 -2.49 8.17
CA LEU A 53 11.48 -3.36 8.69
C LEU A 53 11.51 -3.44 10.23
N LYS A 54 11.00 -2.43 10.94
CA LYS A 54 10.86 -2.45 12.41
C LYS A 54 9.61 -3.19 12.88
N ILE A 55 8.61 -3.37 12.00
CA ILE A 55 7.34 -4.01 12.32
C ILE A 55 7.38 -5.49 11.94
N LEU A 56 7.96 -5.82 10.78
CA LEU A 56 7.96 -7.16 10.19
C LEU A 56 8.79 -8.16 10.99
N LYS A 57 8.31 -9.41 11.01
CA LYS A 57 9.10 -10.57 11.40
C LYS A 57 9.60 -11.27 10.14
N SER A 58 10.89 -11.10 9.84
CA SER A 58 11.52 -11.51 8.57
C SER A 58 11.40 -13.00 8.20
N GLN A 59 11.11 -13.87 9.17
CA GLN A 59 10.94 -15.31 8.95
C GLN A 59 9.54 -15.72 8.51
N GLU A 60 8.53 -14.85 8.67
CA GLU A 60 7.12 -15.21 8.40
C GLU A 60 6.32 -14.11 7.69
N ASP A 61 6.82 -12.88 7.64
CA ASP A 61 6.12 -11.76 7.02
C ASP A 61 6.82 -11.30 5.74
N GLN A 62 6.03 -10.87 4.76
CA GLN A 62 6.53 -10.27 3.52
C GLN A 62 5.70 -9.05 3.14
N VAL A 63 6.39 -8.02 2.64
CA VAL A 63 5.76 -6.87 1.96
C VAL A 63 6.44 -6.68 0.62
N ARG A 64 5.65 -6.44 -0.43
CA ARG A 64 6.14 -6.22 -1.79
C ARG A 64 5.62 -4.89 -2.30
N PHE A 65 6.50 -4.16 -3.00
CA PHE A 65 6.20 -2.90 -3.65
C PHE A 65 6.32 -3.09 -5.15
N TYR A 66 5.23 -2.91 -5.88
CA TYR A 66 5.21 -2.98 -7.34
C TYR A 66 5.01 -1.57 -7.90
N PRO A 67 6.04 -0.91 -8.43
CA PRO A 67 5.84 0.35 -9.14
C PRO A 67 4.99 0.09 -10.38
N LEU A 68 3.86 0.79 -10.51
CA LEU A 68 3.01 0.70 -11.71
C LEU A 68 3.03 2.02 -12.47
N SER A 69 3.22 1.93 -13.78
CA SER A 69 3.02 3.07 -14.66
C SER A 69 1.54 3.43 -14.73
N ALA A 70 1.24 4.69 -15.10
CA ALA A 70 -0.13 5.12 -15.35
C ALA A 70 -0.84 4.24 -16.39
N HIS A 71 -0.10 3.71 -17.38
CA HIS A 71 -0.65 2.80 -18.38
C HIS A 71 -1.08 1.46 -17.80
N CYS A 72 -0.25 0.85 -16.93
CA CYS A 72 -0.60 -0.42 -16.28
C CYS A 72 -1.75 -0.24 -15.29
N ARG A 73 -1.77 0.88 -14.53
CA ARG A 73 -2.82 1.19 -13.56
C ARG A 73 -4.21 1.24 -14.20
N ARG A 74 -4.35 1.83 -15.39
CA ARG A 74 -5.64 1.90 -16.11
C ARG A 74 -6.17 0.54 -16.58
N LYS A 75 -5.34 -0.50 -16.56
CA LYS A 75 -5.70 -1.86 -16.97
C LYS A 75 -6.06 -2.77 -15.78
N VAL A 76 -6.06 -2.26 -14.56
CA VAL A 76 -6.45 -3.03 -13.37
C VAL A 76 -7.89 -3.48 -13.52
N MET A 77 -8.12 -4.78 -13.34
CA MET A 77 -9.43 -5.40 -13.35
C MET A 77 -9.78 -5.83 -11.93
N ILE A 78 -11.03 -5.59 -11.53
CA ILE A 78 -11.54 -5.94 -10.21
C ILE A 78 -12.68 -6.94 -10.41
N LEU A 79 -12.62 -8.05 -9.69
CA LEU A 79 -13.67 -9.06 -9.66
C LEU A 79 -14.22 -9.15 -8.23
N GLY A 80 -15.56 -9.13 -8.09
CA GLY A 80 -16.23 -9.15 -6.80
C GLY A 80 -16.41 -7.76 -6.16
N THR A 81 -16.81 -7.74 -4.89
CA THR A 81 -17.17 -6.51 -4.18
C THR A 81 -15.91 -5.80 -3.67
N GLN A 82 -15.77 -4.52 -3.98
CA GLN A 82 -14.84 -3.67 -3.24
C GLN A 82 -15.46 -3.32 -1.88
N PRO A 83 -14.71 -3.42 -0.77
CA PRO A 83 -15.20 -2.89 0.50
C PRO A 83 -15.47 -1.39 0.32
N GLU A 84 -16.68 -0.93 0.66
CA GLU A 84 -17.02 0.50 0.69
C GLU A 84 -16.07 1.21 1.65
N ARG A 85 -15.06 1.88 1.10
CA ARG A 85 -14.23 2.85 1.80
C ARG A 85 -14.13 4.04 0.87
N GLN A 86 -14.66 5.18 1.31
CA GLN A 86 -14.72 6.42 0.55
C GLN A 86 -13.34 6.74 -0.02
N VAL A 87 -13.27 6.73 -1.35
CA VAL A 87 -12.19 7.36 -2.09
C VAL A 87 -12.46 8.85 -2.00
N ASP A 88 -11.72 9.56 -1.15
CA ASP A 88 -11.70 11.01 -1.23
C ASP A 88 -10.83 11.37 -2.44
N ASP A 89 -11.47 11.48 -3.61
CA ASP A 89 -10.88 11.83 -4.91
C ASP A 89 -10.17 13.20 -4.90
N ALA A 90 -10.21 13.94 -3.79
CA ALA A 90 -9.65 15.28 -3.65
C ALA A 90 -8.10 15.33 -3.52
N ALA A 91 -7.40 14.20 -3.38
CA ALA A 91 -5.97 14.21 -3.07
C ALA A 91 -5.00 14.27 -4.27
N PHE A 92 -5.47 14.32 -5.52
CA PHE A 92 -4.58 14.43 -6.70
C PHE A 92 -5.03 15.48 -7.70
N ILE A 93 -4.97 16.75 -7.29
CA ILE A 93 -4.70 17.86 -8.21
C ILE A 93 -3.71 18.80 -7.53
N VAL A 94 -2.41 18.58 -7.77
CA VAL A 94 -1.39 19.62 -8.02
C VAL A 94 -0.30 19.01 -8.90
#